data_AF-A0A6L8EZ59-F1
#
_entry.id   AF-A0A6L8EZ59-F1
#
_cell.length_a   1.000
_cell.length_b   1.000
_cell.length_c   1.000
_cell.angle_alpha   90.00
_cell.angle_beta   90.00
_cell.angle_gamma   90.00
#
_symmetry.space_group_name_H-M   'P 1'
#
loop_
_entity.id
_entity.type
_entity.pdbx_description
1 polymer ?
#
loop_
_entity_poly.entity_id
_entity_poly.type
_entity_poly.pdbx_seq_one_letter_code
_entity_poly.pdbx_strand_id
1 'polypeptide(L)'
;METLQTEIEPAASSTDKVLFRKQVQHELDETRQEAEAAYALDKEIDPIPDSAYNDTLVLLEMLCNYKLPMPEVSWAEDGSFSIGWYLDEGIITMGIYGDDLVIYNAFFEEKRQFEGICALSDTPMLSGFLKMLTNILM
;
A
#
# COMPACT_ATOMS: atom_id res chain seq x y z
N MET A 1 22.17 -34.49 -15.64
CA MET A 1 22.27 -33.12 -15.10
C MET A 1 21.25 -32.31 -15.87
N GLU A 2 20.05 -32.18 -15.31
CA GLU A 2 19.00 -31.33 -15.88
C GLU A 2 19.17 -29.93 -15.29
N THR A 3 19.45 -28.96 -16.15
CA THR A 3 19.47 -27.55 -15.79
C THR A 3 18.02 -27.07 -15.67
N LEU A 4 17.57 -26.88 -14.43
CA LEU A 4 16.36 -26.12 -14.10
C LEU A 4 16.53 -24.69 -14.63
N GLN A 5 15.87 -24.39 -15.75
CA GLN A 5 15.65 -23.02 -16.21
C GLN A 5 14.61 -22.41 -15.27
N THR A 6 15.07 -21.56 -14.35
CA THR A 6 14.19 -20.65 -13.63
C THR A 6 13.69 -19.64 -14.66
N GLU A 7 12.44 -19.80 -15.11
CA GLU A 7 11.74 -18.77 -15.88
C GLU A 7 11.60 -17.54 -14.99
N ILE A 8 12.52 -16.59 -15.15
CA ILE A 8 12.38 -15.25 -14.62
C ILE A 8 11.37 -14.57 -15.55
N GLU A 9 10.10 -14.53 -15.15
CA GLU A 9 9.11 -13.72 -15.84
C GLU A 9 9.62 -12.28 -16.00
N PRO A 10 9.51 -11.67 -17.19
CA PRO A 10 10.01 -10.33 -17.40
C PRO A 10 9.25 -9.34 -16.50
N ALA A 11 10.01 -8.49 -15.80
CA ALA A 11 9.46 -7.34 -15.09
C ALA A 11 8.59 -6.50 -16.03
N ALA A 12 7.55 -5.86 -15.49
CA ALA A 12 6.67 -4.95 -16.23
C ALA A 12 7.49 -3.97 -17.10
N SER A 13 7.05 -3.75 -18.34
CA SER A 13 7.80 -2.90 -19.27
C SER A 13 7.89 -1.47 -18.72
N SER A 14 8.89 -0.70 -19.15
CA SER A 14 9.05 0.69 -18.72
C SER A 14 7.81 1.55 -19.00
N THR A 15 7.07 1.23 -20.07
CA THR A 15 5.82 1.91 -20.43
C THR A 15 4.69 1.57 -19.45
N ASP A 16 4.60 0.32 -19.02
CA ASP A 16 3.59 -0.14 -18.05
C ASP A 16 3.79 0.53 -16.69
N LYS A 17 5.05 0.70 -16.26
CA LYS A 17 5.38 1.40 -15.01
C LYS A 17 5.00 2.88 -15.03
N VAL A 18 5.20 3.56 -16.16
CA VAL A 18 4.82 4.98 -16.30
C VAL A 18 3.31 5.16 -16.28
N LEU A 19 2.57 4.28 -16.95
CA LEU A 19 1.11 4.29 -16.94
C LEU A 19 0.56 3.99 -15.54
N PHE A 20 1.09 2.95 -14.88
CA PHE A 20 0.75 2.62 -13.49
C PHE A 20 0.98 3.81 -12.56
N ARG A 21 2.16 4.43 -12.62
CA ARG A 21 2.48 5.60 -11.78
C ARG A 21 1.49 6.75 -11.98
N LYS A 22 1.10 7.04 -13.22
CA LYS A 22 0.11 8.09 -13.50
C LYS A 22 -1.26 7.75 -12.93
N GLN A 23 -1.68 6.50 -13.05
CA GLN A 23 -2.96 6.04 -12.49
C GLN A 23 -2.96 6.15 -10.97
N VAL A 24 -1.91 5.67 -10.31
CA VAL A 24 -1.75 5.77 -8.86
C VAL A 24 -1.72 7.22 -8.39
N GLN A 25 -0.98 8.08 -9.08
CA GLN A 25 -0.93 9.51 -8.75
C GLN A 25 -2.31 10.16 -8.83
N HIS A 26 -3.09 9.83 -9.87
CA HIS A 26 -4.45 10.32 -10.00
C HIS A 26 -5.33 9.90 -8.82
N GLU A 27 -5.31 8.62 -8.44
CA GLU A 27 -6.09 8.10 -7.32
C GLU A 27 -5.69 8.73 -5.97
N LEU A 28 -4.39 8.94 -5.75
CA LEU A 28 -3.89 9.64 -4.56
C LEU A 28 -4.28 11.12 -4.56
N ASP A 29 -4.25 11.79 -5.72
CA ASP A 29 -4.66 13.19 -5.85
C ASP A 29 -6.15 13.37 -5.54
N GLU A 30 -7.00 12.47 -6.06
CA GLU A 30 -8.44 12.47 -5.77
C GLU A 30 -8.69 12.24 -4.28
N THR A 31 -8.08 11.20 -3.71
CA THR A 31 -8.20 10.88 -2.27
C THR A 31 -7.75 12.04 -1.40
N ARG A 32 -6.66 12.73 -1.77
CA ARG A 32 -6.16 13.90 -1.04
C ARG A 32 -7.10 15.08 -1.13
N GLN A 33 -7.67 15.34 -2.30
CA GLN A 33 -8.67 16.40 -2.47
C GLN A 33 -9.93 16.14 -1.65
N GLU A 34 -10.36 14.88 -1.55
CA GLU A 34 -11.47 14.49 -0.68
C GLU A 34 -11.15 14.76 0.80
N ALA A 35 -9.96 14.37 1.27
CA ALA A 35 -9.51 14.66 2.63
C ALA A 35 -9.41 16.17 2.92
N GLU A 36 -8.90 16.96 1.96
CA GLU A 36 -8.84 18.42 2.07
C GLU A 36 -10.24 19.06 2.14
N ALA A 37 -11.18 18.56 1.36
CA ALA A 37 -12.57 19.00 1.42
C ALA A 37 -13.22 18.64 2.76
N ALA A 38 -12.94 17.45 3.29
CA ALA A 38 -13.41 17.03 4.60
C ALA A 38 -12.81 17.90 5.73
N TYR A 39 -11.50 18.16 5.69
CA TYR A 39 -10.82 19.09 6.61
C TYR A 39 -11.39 20.52 6.53
N ALA A 40 -11.84 20.97 5.35
CA ALA A 40 -12.46 22.28 5.21
C ALA A 40 -13.80 22.38 5.97
N LEU A 41 -14.52 21.26 6.10
CA LEU A 41 -15.81 21.15 6.78
C LEU A 41 -15.66 20.84 8.27
N ASP A 42 -14.71 19.99 8.63
CA ASP A 42 -14.45 19.54 9.99
C ASP A 42 -12.96 19.69 10.34
N LYS A 43 -12.68 20.47 11.37
CA LYS A 43 -11.31 20.73 11.83
C LYS A 43 -10.78 19.68 12.79
N GLU A 44 -11.56 18.65 13.11
CA GLU A 44 -11.10 17.46 13.81
C GLU A 44 -10.39 16.47 12.88
N ILE A 45 -10.51 16.65 11.56
CA ILE A 45 -9.79 15.86 10.55
C ILE A 45 -8.41 16.50 10.31
N ASP A 46 -7.36 15.70 10.35
CA ASP A 46 -6.01 16.15 10.01
C ASP A 46 -5.79 16.17 8.49
N PRO A 47 -5.12 17.19 7.94
CA PRO A 47 -4.77 17.22 6.52
C PRO A 47 -3.68 16.18 6.23
N ILE A 48 -3.77 15.54 5.07
CA ILE A 48 -2.74 14.58 4.64
C ILE A 48 -1.41 15.31 4.41
N PRO A 49 -0.33 14.95 5.12
CA PRO A 49 0.97 15.58 4.94
C PRO A 49 1.61 15.15 3.61
N ASP A 50 2.46 16.02 3.05
CA ASP A 50 3.20 15.71 1.82
C ASP A 50 4.08 14.46 1.95
N SER A 51 4.61 14.20 3.15
CA SER A 51 5.38 12.99 3.42
C SER A 51 4.52 11.74 3.25
N ALA A 52 3.32 11.69 3.85
CA ALA A 52 2.40 10.55 3.68
C ALA A 52 2.04 10.29 2.21
N TYR A 53 1.80 11.34 1.41
CA TYR A 53 1.56 11.21 -0.01
C TYR A 53 2.74 10.57 -0.75
N ASN A 54 3.94 11.09 -0.55
CA ASN A 54 5.14 10.58 -1.22
C ASN A 54 5.46 9.15 -0.80
N ASP A 55 5.31 8.85 0.49
CA ASP A 55 5.53 7.53 1.08
C ASP A 55 4.53 6.51 0.52
N THR A 56 3.26 6.91 0.37
CA THR A 56 2.21 6.06 -0.22
C THR A 56 2.49 5.78 -1.69
N LEU A 57 2.94 6.78 -2.45
CA LEU A 57 3.35 6.59 -3.84
C LEU A 57 4.50 5.57 -3.96
N VAL A 58 5.51 5.69 -3.09
CA VAL A 58 6.65 4.75 -3.04
C VAL A 58 6.17 3.34 -2.67
N LEU A 59 5.27 3.21 -1.71
CA LEU A 59 4.69 1.93 -1.32
C LEU A 59 3.92 1.28 -2.47
N LEU A 60 3.06 2.02 -3.18
CA LEU A 60 2.29 1.49 -4.31
C LEU A 60 3.20 1.08 -5.48
N GLU A 61 4.29 1.81 -5.75
CA GLU A 61 5.33 1.39 -6.69
C GLU A 61 5.99 0.07 -6.25
N MET A 62 6.25 -0.12 -4.95
CA MET A 62 6.77 -1.38 -4.42
C MET A 62 5.76 -2.52 -4.60
N LEU A 63 4.48 -2.33 -4.26
CA LEU A 63 3.42 -3.34 -4.43
C LEU A 63 3.33 -3.83 -5.88
N CYS A 64 3.43 -2.91 -6.85
CA CYS A 64 3.49 -3.25 -8.27
C CYS A 64 4.69 -4.13 -8.61
N ASN A 65 5.88 -3.84 -8.07
CA ASN A 65 7.07 -4.69 -8.27
C ASN A 65 6.93 -6.08 -7.64
N TYR A 66 6.15 -6.22 -6.56
CA TYR A 66 5.77 -7.51 -5.95
C TYR A 66 4.60 -8.20 -6.64
N LYS A 67 4.06 -7.61 -7.73
CA LYS A 67 2.90 -8.11 -8.49
C LYS A 67 1.65 -8.31 -7.64
N LEU A 68 1.50 -7.53 -6.56
CA LEU A 68 0.29 -7.57 -5.75
C LEU A 68 -0.88 -6.91 -6.49
N PRO A 69 -2.12 -7.37 -6.28
CA PRO A 69 -3.28 -6.69 -6.82
C PRO A 69 -3.35 -5.26 -6.28
N MET A 70 -3.86 -4.34 -7.11
CA MET A 70 -4.03 -2.94 -6.71
C MET A 70 -4.92 -2.87 -5.46
N PRO A 71 -4.45 -2.28 -4.35
CA PRO A 71 -5.28 -2.09 -3.17
C PRO A 71 -6.32 -1.01 -3.42
N GLU A 72 -7.37 -0.98 -2.62
CA GLU A 72 -8.19 0.20 -2.46
C GLU A 72 -7.42 1.24 -1.66
N VAL A 73 -7.49 2.51 -2.07
CA VAL A 73 -6.86 3.64 -1.38
C VAL A 73 -7.94 4.54 -0.77
N SER A 74 -7.74 4.96 0.48
CA SER A 74 -8.59 5.90 1.18
C SER A 74 -7.77 6.79 2.12
N TRP A 75 -8.43 7.75 2.77
CA TRP A 75 -7.84 8.59 3.81
C TRP A 75 -8.53 8.33 5.15
N ALA A 76 -7.81 8.60 6.24
CA ALA A 76 -8.33 8.51 7.61
C ALA A 76 -8.33 9.88 8.29
N GLU A 77 -9.16 10.02 9.34
CA GLU A 77 -9.32 11.28 10.08
C GLU A 77 -8.01 11.79 10.72
N ASP A 78 -7.04 10.91 10.92
CA ASP A 78 -5.70 11.22 11.44
C ASP A 78 -4.71 11.71 10.36
N GLY A 79 -5.20 12.00 9.15
CA GLY A 79 -4.39 12.52 8.05
C GLY A 79 -3.51 11.46 7.37
N SER A 80 -3.67 10.18 7.71
CA SER A 80 -2.96 9.10 7.03
C SER A 80 -3.66 8.66 5.73
N PHE A 81 -2.88 8.10 4.81
CA PHE A 81 -3.43 7.25 3.76
C PHE A 81 -3.65 5.85 4.33
N SER A 82 -4.80 5.25 4.02
CA SER A 82 -5.07 3.84 4.26
C SER A 82 -5.15 3.13 2.92
N ILE A 83 -4.38 2.06 2.75
CA ILE A 83 -4.52 1.15 1.62
C ILE A 83 -4.96 -0.21 2.12
N GLY A 84 -5.80 -0.92 1.36
CA GLY A 84 -6.31 -2.21 1.82
C GLY A 84 -6.80 -3.18 0.76
N TRP A 85 -6.89 -4.43 1.18
CA TRP A 85 -7.49 -5.54 0.43
C TRP A 85 -8.60 -6.16 1.27
N TYR A 86 -9.82 -6.13 0.72
CA TYR A 86 -11.01 -6.70 1.32
C TYR A 86 -11.29 -8.06 0.68
N LEU A 87 -11.13 -9.11 1.47
CA LEU A 87 -11.27 -10.50 1.06
C LEU A 87 -12.54 -11.08 1.69
N ASP A 88 -13.06 -12.17 1.12
CA ASP A 88 -14.23 -12.86 1.66
C ASP A 88 -14.03 -13.29 3.14
N GLU A 89 -12.81 -13.64 3.51
CA GLU A 89 -12.45 -14.20 4.83
C GLU A 89 -11.64 -13.24 5.72
N GLY A 90 -11.44 -11.98 5.30
CA GLY A 90 -10.62 -11.05 6.06
C GLY A 90 -10.32 -9.71 5.39
N ILE A 91 -9.62 -8.85 6.12
CA ILE A 91 -9.21 -7.53 5.66
C ILE A 91 -7.73 -7.36 5.94
N ILE A 92 -7.00 -6.82 4.98
CA ILE A 92 -5.61 -6.43 5.15
C ILE A 92 -5.49 -4.94 4.88
N THR A 93 -4.88 -4.18 5.78
CA THR A 93 -4.69 -2.73 5.65
C THR A 93 -3.26 -2.31 5.94
N MET A 94 -2.85 -1.20 5.34
CA MET A 94 -1.64 -0.46 5.67
C MET A 94 -1.97 1.02 5.80
N GLY A 95 -1.65 1.62 6.94
CA GLY A 95 -1.73 3.05 7.20
C GLY A 95 -0.37 3.71 7.01
N ILE A 96 -0.34 4.85 6.30
CA ILE A 96 0.86 5.61 5.97
C ILE A 96 0.69 7.02 6.51
N TYR A 97 1.45 7.32 7.57
CA TYR A 97 1.36 8.58 8.32
C TYR A 97 2.35 9.64 7.83
N GLY A 98 3.29 9.24 6.97
CA GLY A 98 4.44 10.03 6.59
C GLY A 98 5.69 9.71 7.41
N ASP A 99 6.79 10.34 7.06
CA ASP A 99 8.12 10.17 7.67
C ASP A 99 8.58 8.70 7.65
N ASP A 100 8.34 8.04 6.51
CA ASP A 100 8.59 6.63 6.25
C ASP A 100 7.77 5.66 7.12
N LEU A 101 6.85 6.10 7.98
CA LEU A 101 6.15 5.23 8.92
C LEU A 101 4.99 4.48 8.26
N VAL A 102 5.04 3.15 8.35
CA VAL A 102 3.98 2.22 7.90
C VAL A 102 3.47 1.41 9.07
N ILE A 103 2.16 1.46 9.30
CA ILE A 103 1.45 0.56 10.20
C ILE A 103 0.67 -0.42 9.35
N TYR A 104 0.78 -1.72 9.59
CA TYR A 104 0.04 -2.72 8.81
C TYR A 104 -0.73 -3.66 9.74
N ASN A 105 -1.90 -4.06 9.27
CA ASN A 105 -2.79 -4.96 9.99
C ASN A 105 -3.42 -5.96 9.01
N ALA A 106 -3.58 -7.20 9.43
CA ALA A 106 -4.32 -8.21 8.69
C ALA A 106 -5.19 -8.99 9.68
N PHE A 107 -6.49 -9.02 9.42
CA PHE A 107 -7.50 -9.67 10.24
C PHE A 107 -8.23 -10.72 9.41
N PHE A 108 -8.18 -11.99 9.86
CA PHE A 108 -8.91 -13.10 9.24
C PHE A 108 -9.87 -13.75 10.24
N GLU A 109 -11.02 -14.24 9.75
CA GLU A 109 -12.08 -14.83 10.60
C GLU A 109 -11.56 -15.99 11.48
N GLU A 110 -10.53 -16.72 11.03
CA GLU A 110 -9.91 -17.84 11.76
C GLU A 110 -8.88 -17.45 12.84
N LYS A 111 -8.94 -16.22 13.38
CA LYS A 111 -8.06 -15.67 14.44
C LYS A 111 -6.60 -15.41 14.06
N ARG A 112 -6.22 -15.52 12.78
CA ARG A 112 -4.90 -15.02 12.36
C ARG A 112 -4.98 -13.51 12.31
N GLN A 113 -4.24 -12.88 13.21
CA GLN A 113 -4.03 -11.44 13.23
C GLN A 113 -2.54 -11.17 13.05
N PHE A 114 -2.20 -10.34 12.08
CA PHE A 114 -0.85 -9.84 11.91
C PHE A 114 -0.92 -8.34 12.03
N GLU A 115 -0.24 -7.78 13.02
CA GLU A 115 -0.06 -6.34 13.17
C GLU A 115 1.42 -6.03 13.24
N GLY A 116 1.80 -4.84 12.78
CA GLY A 116 3.16 -4.39 12.91
C GLY A 116 3.34 -2.96 12.45
N ILE A 117 4.51 -2.43 12.79
CA ILE A 117 4.92 -1.07 12.48
C ILE A 117 6.35 -1.15 11.98
N CYS A 118 6.63 -0.56 10.83
CA CYS A 118 7.97 -0.52 10.25
C CYS A 118 8.17 0.76 9.46
N ALA A 119 9.44 1.12 9.22
CA ALA A 119 9.74 2.15 8.25
C ALA A 119 9.65 1.59 6.82
N LEU A 120 9.32 2.39 5.81
CA LEU A 120 9.42 2.00 4.40
C LEU A 120 10.84 1.53 4.04
N SER A 121 11.84 2.12 4.69
CA SER A 121 13.25 1.77 4.56
C SER A 121 13.64 0.47 5.28
N ASP A 122 12.80 -0.08 6.16
CA ASP A 122 13.02 -1.35 6.85
C ASP A 122 12.72 -2.53 5.91
N THR A 123 13.70 -2.80 5.05
CA THR A 123 13.59 -3.82 4.01
C THR A 123 13.31 -5.23 4.55
N PRO A 124 13.88 -5.72 5.68
CA PRO A 124 13.52 -7.03 6.22
C PRO A 124 12.06 -7.13 6.66
N MET A 125 11.55 -6.19 7.47
CA MET A 125 10.17 -6.27 7.96
C MET A 125 9.18 -6.07 6.82
N LEU A 126 9.35 -5.01 6.03
CA LEU A 126 8.43 -4.71 4.94
C LEU A 126 8.41 -5.83 3.91
N SER A 127 9.58 -6.34 3.47
CA SER A 127 9.59 -7.45 2.51
C SER A 127 8.99 -8.74 3.07
N GLY A 128 9.12 -8.99 4.38
CA GLY A 128 8.46 -10.11 5.05
C GLY A 128 6.94 -10.00 4.97
N PHE A 129 6.41 -8.82 5.27
CA PHE A 129 4.99 -8.53 5.15
C PHE A 129 4.49 -8.61 3.70
N LEU A 130 5.20 -8.00 2.75
CA LEU A 130 4.82 -8.05 1.33
C LEU A 130 4.81 -9.49 0.78
N LYS A 131 5.75 -10.34 1.18
CA LYS A 131 5.73 -11.78 0.83
C LYS A 131 4.54 -12.50 1.45
N MET A 132 4.16 -12.14 2.67
CA MET A 132 2.95 -12.69 3.29
C MET A 132 1.71 -12.29 2.48
N LEU A 133 1.59 -11.01 2.08
CA LEU A 133 0.52 -10.54 1.20
C LEU A 133 0.47 -11.34 -0.11
N THR A 134 1.62 -11.56 -0.74
CA THR A 134 1.74 -12.35 -1.97
C THR A 134 1.13 -13.74 -1.80
N ASN A 135 1.37 -14.41 -0.67
CA ASN A 135 0.84 -15.76 -0.42
C ASN A 135 -0.66 -15.80 -0.11
N ILE A 136 -1.26 -14.65 0.25
CA ILE A 136 -2.67 -14.56 0.63
C ILE A 136 -3.51 -14.10 -0.57
N LEU A 137 -2.97 -13.17 -1.35
CA LEU A 137 -3.69 -12.49 -2.43
C LEU A 137 -3.52 -13.16 -3.81
N MET A 138 -2.62 -14.14 -3.94
CA MET A 138 -2.35 -14.90 -5.17
C MET A 138 -2.31 -16.40 -4.90
#